data_AF-K8W9Q8-F1
#
_entry.id   AF-K8W9Q8-F1
#
_cell.length_a   1.000
_cell.length_b   1.000
_cell.length_c   1.000
_cell.angle_alpha   90.00
_cell.angle_beta   90.00
_cell.angle_gamma   90.00
#
_symmetry.space_group_name_H-M   'P 1'
#
loop_
_entity.id
_entity.type
_entity.pdbx_description
1 polymer ?
#
loop_
_entity_poly.entity_id
_entity_poly.type
_entity_poly.pdbx_seq_one_letter_code
_entity_poly.pdbx_strand_id
1 'polypeptide(L)'
;MNSKNFNTITSAVYTQRLPFNTQPIKIKNQPLLKNIKSTNNTTSSRDFSLIHNLMKSIDFSSKYSYPEKIIRSQNSIINYQKDLIEVAKVVLIKSGNSDGILNDISIKLSDSVPAEDRSVKKHELSAVKSFKDRLIKITYHEIKSNNVQKNHISLKKNSETFNNELKAFMNNKEWKTINTKINYNNTKYPCTLIPASQMKFNSCEQDIFHGQSYNNKGISSKSSDEVTHAVNLWISDIQDDKKNSLFTGIRHGVLSPFALAKGSQERKEGAKNRAKEVVMAALFSQPDLYKKALNNETVELKLSSTSLLTNRWEEANMIKDQVSAWKDLGENNVIKLNVRNEDGQLQEVKVKLDVAIFNFGVNEIALKLPSSQKKMQELNSLGLTKLLGDDFSNSSKLNGWVGDYLSKNPDLPNKEKIIILSEQVKTIWNKKNTP
;
A
#
# COMPACT_ATOMS: atom_id res chain seq x y z
N MET A 1 1.39 24.88 -50.77
CA MET A 1 2.65 25.55 -51.18
C MET A 1 3.37 26.10 -49.94
N ASN A 2 4.63 26.48 -50.13
CA ASN A 2 5.57 27.23 -49.26
C ASN A 2 5.03 28.10 -48.10
N SER A 3 5.81 28.46 -47.06
CA SER A 3 7.04 27.89 -46.46
C SER A 3 7.51 28.75 -45.27
N LYS A 4 8.35 28.19 -44.37
CA LYS A 4 9.38 28.85 -43.53
C LYS A 4 8.97 29.80 -42.38
N ASN A 5 9.51 29.45 -41.21
CA ASN A 5 10.26 30.28 -40.25
C ASN A 5 9.61 31.51 -39.58
N PHE A 6 9.74 31.56 -38.24
CA PHE A 6 10.33 32.72 -37.57
C PHE A 6 11.19 32.27 -36.37
N ASN A 7 12.26 33.02 -36.06
CA ASN A 7 13.18 32.78 -34.95
C ASN A 7 13.11 33.92 -33.91
N THR A 8 13.21 33.54 -32.64
CA THR A 8 14.00 34.14 -31.53
C THR A 8 14.32 35.65 -31.54
N ILE A 9 14.00 36.38 -30.44
CA ILE A 9 14.95 37.12 -29.55
C ILE A 9 14.20 37.87 -28.41
N THR A 10 14.95 38.31 -27.39
CA THR A 10 14.52 38.69 -26.03
C THR A 10 14.74 40.16 -25.63
N SER A 11 13.93 40.66 -24.68
CA SER A 11 14.31 41.66 -23.64
C SER A 11 13.37 41.51 -22.42
N ALA A 12 13.66 41.77 -21.13
CA ALA A 12 14.82 42.23 -20.32
C ALA A 12 14.52 43.53 -19.51
N VAL A 13 15.26 43.79 -18.40
CA VAL A 13 15.10 44.82 -17.32
C VAL A 13 14.25 44.31 -16.13
N TYR A 14 14.85 43.91 -14.99
CA TYR A 14 15.33 44.68 -13.81
C TYR A 14 14.19 45.30 -12.97
N THR A 15 14.25 45.40 -11.62
CA THR A 15 15.35 45.27 -10.62
C THR A 15 14.85 44.41 -9.42
N GLN A 16 15.43 44.23 -8.21
CA GLN A 16 16.62 44.73 -7.47
C GLN A 16 17.07 43.66 -6.41
N ARG A 17 18.13 43.94 -5.62
CA ARG A 17 18.50 43.22 -4.37
C ARG A 17 19.27 44.16 -3.41
N LEU A 18 19.27 43.84 -2.11
CA LEU A 18 20.28 44.27 -1.15
C LEU A 18 20.98 43.05 -0.49
N PRO A 19 22.22 43.18 0.03
CA PRO A 19 23.04 42.04 0.43
C PRO A 19 23.05 41.79 1.95
N PHE A 20 23.30 40.54 2.34
CA PHE A 20 23.92 40.21 3.62
C PHE A 20 25.04 39.18 3.42
N ASN A 21 26.13 39.35 4.15
CA ASN A 21 27.40 38.64 3.96
C ASN A 21 27.83 37.97 5.27
N THR A 22 27.86 36.64 5.31
CA THR A 22 28.43 35.85 6.41
C THR A 22 29.12 34.62 5.84
N GLN A 23 30.44 34.47 6.08
CA GLN A 23 31.18 33.28 5.68
C GLN A 23 30.90 32.10 6.63
N PRO A 24 30.66 30.87 6.13
CA PRO A 24 30.62 29.68 6.96
C PRO A 24 32.04 29.22 7.33
N ILE A 25 32.32 29.13 8.62
CA ILE A 25 33.60 28.64 9.17
C ILE A 25 33.84 27.17 8.76
N LYS A 26 35.01 26.86 8.22
CA LYS A 26 35.41 25.48 7.87
C LYS A 26 35.82 24.69 9.11
N ILE A 27 34.88 24.01 9.75
CA ILE A 27 35.19 22.94 10.71
C ILE A 27 35.70 21.71 9.94
N LYS A 28 36.95 21.29 10.20
CA LYS A 28 37.55 20.09 9.61
C LYS A 28 37.18 18.84 10.43
N ASN A 29 36.12 18.14 10.08
CA ASN A 29 35.92 16.78 10.58
C ASN A 29 36.79 15.80 9.77
N GLN A 30 37.78 15.18 10.43
CA GLN A 30 38.59 14.12 9.83
C GLN A 30 37.79 12.80 9.79
N PRO A 31 37.90 11.98 8.74
CA PRO A 31 37.28 10.65 8.71
C PRO A 31 38.03 9.67 9.63
N LEU A 32 37.31 9.06 10.57
CA LEU A 32 37.77 7.95 11.41
C LEU A 32 37.99 6.68 10.57
N LEU A 33 39.14 6.59 9.90
CA LEU A 33 39.54 5.47 9.05
C LEU A 33 40.99 4.99 9.31
N LYS A 34 41.30 4.76 10.59
CA LYS A 34 42.41 3.89 11.03
C LYS A 34 41.88 2.98 12.15
N ASN A 35 42.50 1.80 12.30
CA ASN A 35 42.21 0.76 13.32
C ASN A 35 41.04 -0.21 13.04
N ILE A 36 40.89 -0.69 11.80
CA ILE A 36 40.33 -2.02 11.52
C ILE A 36 41.36 -2.81 10.69
N LYS A 37 42.40 -3.32 11.35
CA LYS A 37 43.48 -4.12 10.72
C LYS A 37 44.11 -5.20 11.62
N SER A 38 43.29 -5.76 12.50
CA SER A 38 43.43 -7.06 13.17
C SER A 38 42.05 -7.34 13.81
N THR A 39 41.51 -8.56 13.91
CA THR A 39 42.10 -9.91 13.92
C THR A 39 41.23 -10.95 13.18
N ASN A 40 41.84 -12.08 12.84
CA ASN A 40 41.24 -13.39 12.51
C ASN A 40 40.59 -13.60 11.13
N ASN A 41 41.00 -14.72 10.52
CA ASN A 41 40.49 -15.31 9.28
C ASN A 41 39.12 -15.99 9.56
N THR A 42 38.25 -16.30 8.60
CA THR A 42 38.40 -16.37 7.13
C THR A 42 37.21 -15.69 6.40
N THR A 43 37.43 -14.54 5.77
CA THR A 43 36.48 -13.93 4.82
C THR A 43 37.25 -13.43 3.60
N SER A 44 36.72 -13.62 2.39
CA SER A 44 37.47 -13.24 1.19
C SER A 44 37.49 -11.72 1.00
N SER A 45 38.48 -11.21 0.26
CA SER A 45 38.57 -9.78 -0.07
C SER A 45 37.35 -9.26 -0.86
N ARG A 46 36.59 -10.15 -1.50
CA ARG A 46 35.31 -9.81 -2.15
C ARG A 46 34.19 -9.59 -1.14
N ASP A 47 34.13 -10.36 -0.07
CA ASP A 47 33.06 -10.28 0.93
C ASP A 47 33.20 -9.02 1.78
N PHE A 48 34.44 -8.69 2.20
CA PHE A 48 34.78 -7.38 2.76
C PHE A 48 34.37 -6.22 1.84
N SER A 49 34.53 -6.36 0.52
CA SER A 49 34.11 -5.32 -0.43
C SER A 49 32.58 -5.16 -0.50
N LEU A 50 31.81 -6.25 -0.35
CA LEU A 50 30.35 -6.22 -0.33
C LEU A 50 29.82 -5.63 0.98
N ILE A 51 30.39 -6.03 2.12
CA ILE A 51 30.07 -5.49 3.45
C ILE A 51 30.39 -3.98 3.52
N HIS A 52 31.60 -3.58 3.12
CA HIS A 52 32.01 -2.17 3.09
C HIS A 52 31.13 -1.33 2.15
N ASN A 53 30.75 -1.86 0.98
CA ASN A 53 29.79 -1.19 0.10
C ASN A 53 28.38 -1.10 0.73
N LEU A 54 27.93 -2.12 1.47
CA LEU A 54 26.66 -2.09 2.20
C LEU A 54 26.67 -1.04 3.31
N MET A 55 27.76 -0.91 4.06
CA MET A 55 27.94 0.17 5.04
C MET A 55 27.84 1.55 4.37
N LYS A 56 28.40 1.72 3.15
CA LYS A 56 28.21 2.95 2.34
C LYS A 56 26.77 3.21 1.86
N SER A 57 25.83 2.28 1.99
CA SER A 57 24.38 2.55 1.77
C SER A 57 23.62 2.96 3.03
N ILE A 58 24.31 3.14 4.16
CA ILE A 58 23.78 3.65 5.43
C ILE A 58 24.19 5.14 5.62
N ASP A 59 25.03 5.69 4.75
CA ASP A 59 25.42 7.11 4.72
C ASP A 59 24.46 7.94 3.84
N PHE A 60 23.92 9.03 4.37
CA PHE A 60 22.77 9.78 3.83
C PHE A 60 23.05 11.29 3.62
N SER A 61 24.07 11.61 2.81
CA SER A 61 24.42 12.99 2.43
C SER A 61 23.51 13.58 1.32
N SER A 62 23.49 14.91 1.18
CA SER A 62 22.31 15.65 0.68
C SER A 62 22.51 16.49 -0.58
N LYS A 63 21.43 16.64 -1.37
CA LYS A 63 20.86 17.94 -1.81
C LYS A 63 19.51 17.79 -2.54
N TYR A 64 18.95 18.93 -2.94
CA TYR A 64 17.65 19.18 -3.60
C TYR A 64 16.41 19.12 -2.69
N SER A 65 15.54 20.11 -2.90
CA SER A 65 14.27 20.33 -2.21
C SER A 65 13.14 20.32 -3.24
N TYR A 66 12.03 19.67 -2.88
CA TYR A 66 10.75 19.65 -3.59
C TYR A 66 9.64 19.58 -2.51
N PRO A 67 8.42 20.07 -2.77
CA PRO A 67 7.42 20.33 -1.73
C PRO A 67 7.02 19.07 -0.94
N GLU A 68 6.78 19.27 0.36
CA GLU A 68 6.50 18.21 1.34
C GLU A 68 5.26 17.40 0.97
N LYS A 69 5.44 16.23 0.35
CA LYS A 69 4.36 15.27 0.09
C LYS A 69 4.78 13.84 0.37
N ILE A 70 3.88 13.13 1.07
CA ILE A 70 4.02 11.77 1.63
C ILE A 70 5.02 11.71 2.80
N ILE A 71 4.48 11.80 4.02
CA ILE A 71 5.21 11.46 5.25
C ILE A 71 5.67 10.00 5.15
N ARG A 72 6.98 9.78 5.09
CA ARG A 72 7.60 8.47 5.24
C ARG A 72 8.66 8.61 6.32
N SER A 73 8.47 7.88 7.42
CA SER A 73 9.35 7.84 8.59
C SER A 73 10.72 7.24 8.25
N GLN A 74 11.80 7.84 8.77
CA GLN A 74 13.15 7.27 8.69
C GLN A 74 13.23 6.01 9.56
N ASN A 75 12.61 6.04 10.75
CA ASN A 75 12.56 4.89 11.65
C ASN A 75 11.82 3.69 11.03
N SER A 76 10.75 3.91 10.27
CA SER A 76 10.08 2.85 9.50
C SER A 76 10.96 2.22 8.42
N ILE A 77 11.88 3.00 7.82
CA ILE A 77 12.86 2.47 6.87
C ILE A 77 13.93 1.64 7.59
N ILE A 78 14.48 2.15 8.69
CA ILE A 78 15.49 1.43 9.47
C ILE A 78 14.91 0.11 9.99
N ASN A 79 13.68 0.11 10.49
CA ASN A 79 12.97 -1.09 10.93
C ASN A 79 12.75 -2.10 9.78
N TYR A 80 12.38 -1.64 8.57
CA TYR A 80 12.29 -2.52 7.40
C TYR A 80 13.67 -3.05 6.94
N GLN A 81 14.75 -2.27 7.12
CA GLN A 81 16.10 -2.77 6.88
C GLN A 81 16.53 -3.81 7.93
N LYS A 82 16.11 -3.68 9.20
CA LYS A 82 16.31 -4.71 10.23
C LYS A 82 15.53 -5.99 9.88
N ASP A 83 14.26 -5.88 9.49
CA ASP A 83 13.46 -7.01 8.98
C ASP A 83 14.15 -7.74 7.82
N LEU A 84 14.78 -7.00 6.90
CA LEU A 84 15.55 -7.59 5.79
C LEU A 84 16.83 -8.31 6.25
N ILE A 85 17.49 -7.86 7.33
CA ILE A 85 18.63 -8.58 7.92
C ILE A 85 18.18 -9.89 8.55
N GLU A 86 17.09 -9.89 9.33
CA GLU A 86 16.60 -11.11 9.97
C GLU A 86 16.15 -12.16 8.94
N VAL A 87 15.55 -11.73 7.82
CA VAL A 87 15.31 -12.60 6.65
C VAL A 87 16.62 -13.15 6.06
N ALA A 88 17.67 -12.33 5.95
CA ALA A 88 18.97 -12.77 5.46
C ALA A 88 19.61 -13.83 6.37
N LYS A 89 19.49 -13.68 7.71
CA LYS A 89 19.94 -14.69 8.68
C LYS A 89 19.19 -16.01 8.51
N VAL A 90 17.85 -15.96 8.40
CA VAL A 90 17.01 -17.16 8.17
C VAL A 90 17.42 -17.91 6.89
N VAL A 91 17.75 -17.19 5.81
CA VAL A 91 18.25 -17.78 4.56
C VAL A 91 19.61 -18.48 4.75
N LEU A 92 20.53 -17.91 5.54
CA LEU A 92 21.82 -18.53 5.86
C LEU A 92 21.65 -19.79 6.72
N ILE A 93 20.89 -19.68 7.80
CA ILE A 93 20.65 -20.76 8.78
C ILE A 93 19.96 -21.95 8.10
N LYS A 94 18.87 -21.72 7.34
CA LYS A 94 18.21 -22.77 6.52
C LYS A 94 19.13 -23.38 5.46
N SER A 95 20.18 -22.66 5.07
CA SER A 95 21.20 -23.17 4.14
C SER A 95 22.37 -23.87 4.83
N GLY A 96 22.38 -23.97 6.18
CA GLY A 96 23.46 -24.58 6.95
C GLY A 96 24.71 -23.70 7.09
N ASN A 97 24.53 -22.37 7.15
CA ASN A 97 25.61 -21.40 7.32
C ASN A 97 25.44 -20.65 8.64
N SER A 98 26.55 -20.15 9.20
CA SER A 98 26.50 -19.12 10.23
C SER A 98 25.92 -17.82 9.65
N ASP A 99 25.20 -17.07 10.47
CA ASP A 99 24.70 -15.75 10.15
C ASP A 99 25.59 -14.61 10.66
N GLY A 100 26.73 -14.93 11.31
CA GLY A 100 27.59 -13.97 12.00
C GLY A 100 28.10 -12.81 11.14
N ILE A 101 28.25 -13.01 9.83
CA ILE A 101 28.58 -11.97 8.84
C ILE A 101 27.55 -10.81 8.79
N LEU A 102 26.35 -11.02 9.34
CA LEU A 102 25.27 -10.03 9.41
C LEU A 102 25.22 -9.26 10.74
N ASN A 103 25.97 -9.67 11.78
CA ASN A 103 25.89 -9.05 13.10
C ASN A 103 26.44 -7.62 13.10
N ASP A 104 27.62 -7.38 12.51
CA ASP A 104 28.19 -6.04 12.29
C ASP A 104 27.24 -5.07 11.57
N ILE A 105 26.42 -5.62 10.66
CA ILE A 105 25.45 -4.85 9.87
C ILE A 105 24.23 -4.52 10.74
N SER A 106 23.76 -5.46 11.57
CA SER A 106 22.63 -5.27 12.49
C SER A 106 22.95 -4.30 13.63
N ILE A 107 24.17 -4.36 14.17
CA ILE A 107 24.70 -3.42 15.17
C ILE A 107 24.72 -2.01 14.58
N LYS A 108 25.46 -1.77 13.48
CA LYS A 108 25.57 -0.43 12.89
C LYS A 108 24.24 0.15 12.41
N LEU A 109 23.31 -0.68 11.94
CA LEU A 109 21.95 -0.24 11.60
C LEU A 109 21.12 0.13 12.84
N SER A 110 21.43 -0.43 14.01
CA SER A 110 20.83 -0.04 15.29
C SER A 110 21.43 1.24 15.84
N ASP A 111 22.75 1.41 15.72
CA ASP A 111 23.46 2.66 16.06
C ASP A 111 23.03 3.84 15.15
N SER A 112 22.50 3.54 13.96
CA SER A 112 22.03 4.54 12.97
C SER A 112 20.59 5.03 13.19
N VAL A 113 19.92 4.63 14.29
CA VAL A 113 18.57 5.13 14.63
C VAL A 113 18.68 6.59 15.12
N PRO A 114 18.05 7.56 14.45
CA PRO A 114 18.06 8.95 14.89
C PRO A 114 17.22 9.16 16.15
N ALA A 115 17.62 10.11 17.00
CA ALA A 115 16.85 10.50 18.18
C ALA A 115 15.49 11.14 17.83
N GLU A 116 15.39 11.82 16.69
CA GLU A 116 14.16 12.37 16.14
C GLU A 116 13.83 11.70 14.80
N ASP A 117 12.58 11.25 14.63
CA ASP A 117 12.12 10.73 13.36
C ASP A 117 11.74 11.86 12.38
N ARG A 118 11.97 11.63 11.09
CA ARG A 118 11.76 12.64 10.04
C ARG A 118 11.27 12.06 8.73
N SER A 119 10.81 12.95 7.86
CA SER A 119 10.54 12.62 6.47
C SER A 119 11.80 12.15 5.72
N VAL A 120 11.63 11.04 5.01
CA VAL A 120 12.63 10.38 4.16
C VAL A 120 12.75 11.07 2.80
N LYS A 121 14.00 11.30 2.37
CA LYS A 121 14.39 11.87 1.08
C LYS A 121 14.39 10.80 -0.01
N LYS A 122 14.15 11.19 -1.27
CA LYS A 122 13.99 10.26 -2.40
C LYS A 122 15.18 9.29 -2.61
N HIS A 123 16.41 9.69 -2.30
CA HIS A 123 17.59 8.82 -2.46
C HIS A 123 17.65 7.70 -1.41
N GLU A 124 17.14 7.94 -0.20
CA GLU A 124 17.12 6.96 0.91
C GLU A 124 16.18 5.79 0.55
N LEU A 125 15.04 6.08 -0.09
CA LEU A 125 14.15 5.05 -0.66
C LEU A 125 14.85 4.16 -1.72
N SER A 126 15.72 4.75 -2.54
CA SER A 126 16.53 4.00 -3.53
C SER A 126 17.64 3.17 -2.86
N ALA A 127 18.19 3.66 -1.75
CA ALA A 127 19.18 2.93 -0.95
C ALA A 127 18.57 1.65 -0.35
N VAL A 128 17.33 1.71 0.16
CA VAL A 128 16.60 0.53 0.69
C VAL A 128 16.45 -0.59 -0.34
N LYS A 129 16.16 -0.27 -1.61
CA LYS A 129 16.12 -1.27 -2.69
C LYS A 129 17.51 -1.91 -2.87
N SER A 130 18.54 -1.08 -3.00
CA SER A 130 19.93 -1.52 -3.14
C SER A 130 20.41 -2.38 -1.95
N PHE A 131 19.96 -2.06 -0.74
CA PHE A 131 20.27 -2.78 0.50
C PHE A 131 19.77 -4.24 0.43
N LYS A 132 18.51 -4.46 0.03
CA LYS A 132 17.96 -5.80 -0.21
C LYS A 132 18.75 -6.56 -1.29
N ASP A 133 19.00 -5.91 -2.43
CA ASP A 133 19.69 -6.53 -3.57
C ASP A 133 21.16 -6.89 -3.24
N ARG A 134 21.74 -6.25 -2.20
CA ARG A 134 23.05 -6.58 -1.62
C ARG A 134 22.98 -7.73 -0.61
N LEU A 135 21.98 -7.78 0.27
CA LEU A 135 21.78 -8.93 1.16
C LEU A 135 21.53 -10.24 0.40
N ILE A 136 20.81 -10.19 -0.74
CA ILE A 136 20.64 -11.33 -1.66
C ILE A 136 21.99 -11.78 -2.27
N LYS A 137 22.96 -10.88 -2.44
CA LYS A 137 24.31 -11.22 -2.92
C LYS A 137 25.19 -11.77 -1.80
N ILE A 138 25.20 -11.15 -0.63
CA ILE A 138 25.95 -11.61 0.55
C ILE A 138 25.53 -13.04 0.91
N THR A 139 24.23 -13.30 1.07
CA THR A 139 23.71 -14.64 1.35
C THR A 139 24.07 -15.66 0.26
N TYR A 140 24.01 -15.29 -1.02
CA TYR A 140 24.43 -16.14 -2.13
C TYR A 140 25.93 -16.49 -2.10
N HIS A 141 26.79 -15.53 -1.75
CA HIS A 141 28.24 -15.76 -1.68
C HIS A 141 28.61 -16.66 -0.51
N GLU A 142 28.07 -16.40 0.68
CA GLU A 142 28.27 -17.21 1.89
C GLU A 142 27.84 -18.68 1.71
N ILE A 143 26.64 -18.89 1.14
CA ILE A 143 26.12 -20.25 0.85
C ILE A 143 27.03 -20.99 -0.13
N LYS A 144 27.73 -20.26 -1.02
CA LYS A 144 28.62 -20.85 -2.03
C LYS A 144 30.05 -21.08 -1.52
N SER A 145 30.57 -20.26 -0.61
CA SER A 145 31.92 -20.46 -0.04
C SER A 145 31.99 -21.68 0.87
N ASN A 146 30.95 -21.90 1.69
CA ASN A 146 31.04 -22.82 2.82
C ASN A 146 30.54 -24.24 2.53
N ASN A 147 29.89 -24.48 1.39
CA ASN A 147 29.12 -25.70 1.17
C ASN A 147 29.33 -26.29 -0.23
N VAL A 148 30.28 -27.23 -0.34
CA VAL A 148 30.77 -27.81 -1.60
C VAL A 148 29.65 -28.41 -2.45
N GLN A 149 28.66 -29.06 -1.82
CA GLN A 149 27.49 -29.65 -2.49
C GLN A 149 26.49 -28.61 -3.02
N LYS A 150 26.49 -27.37 -2.49
CA LYS A 150 25.59 -26.28 -2.91
C LYS A 150 26.19 -25.34 -3.96
N ASN A 151 27.37 -25.68 -4.52
CA ASN A 151 28.04 -24.90 -5.58
C ASN A 151 27.17 -24.58 -6.82
N HIS A 152 26.10 -25.36 -7.05
CA HIS A 152 25.14 -25.22 -8.14
C HIS A 152 23.97 -24.25 -7.85
N ILE A 153 23.83 -23.69 -6.64
CA ILE A 153 22.80 -22.68 -6.40
C ILE A 153 23.08 -21.44 -7.27
N SER A 154 22.05 -20.96 -7.97
CA SER A 154 22.15 -19.73 -8.77
C SER A 154 21.74 -18.50 -7.95
N LEU A 155 22.26 -17.33 -8.29
CA LEU A 155 21.83 -16.06 -7.68
C LEU A 155 20.31 -15.82 -7.87
N LYS A 156 19.72 -16.31 -8.97
CA LYS A 156 18.28 -16.33 -9.17
C LYS A 156 17.59 -17.19 -8.10
N LYS A 157 18.08 -18.42 -7.88
CA LYS A 157 17.49 -19.32 -6.88
C LYS A 157 17.63 -18.80 -5.45
N ASN A 158 18.76 -18.18 -5.10
CA ASN A 158 18.90 -17.52 -3.81
C ASN A 158 17.94 -16.32 -3.66
N SER A 159 17.73 -15.54 -4.73
CA SER A 159 16.74 -14.46 -4.76
C SER A 159 15.30 -14.99 -4.60
N GLU A 160 14.94 -16.09 -5.25
CA GLU A 160 13.65 -16.78 -5.04
C GLU A 160 13.47 -17.18 -3.57
N THR A 161 14.45 -17.88 -2.98
CA THR A 161 14.44 -18.26 -1.55
C THR A 161 14.30 -17.04 -0.65
N PHE A 162 15.11 -15.99 -0.82
CA PHE A 162 15.04 -14.76 -0.03
C PHE A 162 13.67 -14.08 -0.13
N ASN A 163 13.04 -14.06 -1.30
CA ASN A 163 11.70 -13.47 -1.46
C ASN A 163 10.61 -14.32 -0.79
N ASN A 164 10.76 -15.66 -0.77
CA ASN A 164 9.85 -16.56 -0.06
C ASN A 164 9.99 -16.44 1.46
N GLU A 165 11.22 -16.39 1.98
CA GLU A 165 11.47 -16.13 3.40
C GLU A 165 11.00 -14.73 3.82
N LEU A 166 11.16 -13.71 2.96
CA LEU A 166 10.60 -12.38 3.19
C LEU A 166 9.06 -12.38 3.21
N LYS A 167 8.40 -13.23 2.39
CA LYS A 167 6.94 -13.43 2.46
C LYS A 167 6.55 -14.07 3.79
N ALA A 168 7.20 -15.19 4.15
CA ALA A 168 6.93 -15.93 5.38
C ALA A 168 7.16 -15.08 6.64
N PHE A 169 8.22 -14.26 6.66
CA PHE A 169 8.55 -13.35 7.75
C PHE A 169 7.47 -12.27 7.93
N MET A 170 7.11 -11.54 6.86
CA MET A 170 6.07 -10.50 6.94
C MET A 170 4.68 -11.05 7.30
N ASN A 171 4.38 -12.28 6.89
CA ASN A 171 3.12 -12.97 7.23
C ASN A 171 3.11 -13.55 8.65
N ASN A 172 4.26 -13.69 9.32
CA ASN A 172 4.36 -14.16 10.71
C ASN A 172 4.64 -13.06 11.74
N LYS A 173 5.09 -11.87 11.29
CA LYS A 173 5.20 -10.69 12.13
C LYS A 173 3.82 -10.26 12.64
N GLU A 174 3.80 -9.72 13.86
CA GLU A 174 2.59 -9.15 14.47
C GLU A 174 2.21 -7.83 13.77
N TRP A 175 0.94 -7.67 13.36
CA TRP A 175 0.44 -6.45 12.71
C TRP A 175 -0.40 -5.66 13.73
N LYS A 176 0.17 -4.57 14.23
CA LYS A 176 -0.45 -3.69 15.23
C LYS A 176 -1.21 -2.54 14.59
N THR A 177 -2.20 -2.01 15.30
CA THR A 177 -2.85 -0.75 14.96
C THR A 177 -1.84 0.39 14.97
N ILE A 178 -1.76 1.15 13.87
CA ILE A 178 -0.81 2.27 13.72
C ILE A 178 -1.55 3.57 13.93
N ASN A 179 -1.19 4.30 15.00
CA ASN A 179 -1.65 5.66 15.25
C ASN A 179 -0.69 6.67 14.60
N THR A 180 -1.22 7.56 13.77
CA THR A 180 -0.45 8.59 13.05
C THR A 180 -1.30 9.86 12.89
N LYS A 181 -0.81 10.86 12.13
CA LYS A 181 -1.52 12.13 11.87
C LYS A 181 -1.40 12.53 10.41
N ILE A 182 -2.47 13.11 9.88
CA ILE A 182 -2.50 13.72 8.54
C ILE A 182 -2.49 15.23 8.71
N ASN A 183 -1.48 15.89 8.14
CA ASN A 183 -1.35 17.34 8.17
C ASN A 183 -2.03 17.94 6.93
N TYR A 184 -2.99 18.85 7.13
CA TYR A 184 -3.65 19.60 6.06
C TYR A 184 -4.06 20.98 6.57
N ASN A 185 -3.74 22.04 5.83
CA ASN A 185 -3.98 23.44 6.19
C ASN A 185 -3.60 23.78 7.65
N ASN A 186 -2.39 23.38 8.06
CA ASN A 186 -1.82 23.47 9.42
C ASN A 186 -2.53 22.64 10.52
N THR A 187 -3.73 22.11 10.28
CA THR A 187 -4.44 21.17 11.16
C THR A 187 -3.81 19.76 11.08
N LYS A 188 -3.83 19.03 12.20
CA LYS A 188 -3.21 17.68 12.35
C LYS A 188 -4.24 16.62 12.73
N TYR A 189 -5.02 16.17 11.76
CA TYR A 189 -6.07 15.17 11.93
C TYR A 189 -5.49 13.83 12.45
N PRO A 190 -5.97 13.29 13.57
CA PRO A 190 -5.65 11.92 13.99
C PRO A 190 -6.01 10.92 12.89
N CYS A 191 -5.17 9.91 12.69
CA CYS A 191 -5.37 8.87 11.69
C CYS A 191 -4.94 7.51 12.25
N THR A 192 -5.85 6.55 12.24
CA THR A 192 -5.69 5.22 12.81
C THR A 192 -5.76 4.18 11.70
N LEU A 193 -4.74 3.33 11.59
CA LEU A 193 -4.70 2.22 10.64
C LEU A 193 -4.89 0.91 11.40
N ILE A 194 -6.05 0.26 11.25
CA ILE A 194 -6.44 -0.97 11.94
C ILE A 194 -6.27 -2.14 10.96
N PRO A 195 -5.20 -2.96 11.05
CA PRO A 195 -5.03 -4.13 10.20
C PRO A 195 -6.05 -5.23 10.55
N ALA A 196 -6.29 -6.15 9.62
CA ALA A 196 -7.34 -7.19 9.73
C ALA A 196 -7.36 -7.93 11.10
N SER A 197 -6.22 -8.37 11.61
CA SER A 197 -6.14 -9.05 12.92
C SER A 197 -6.50 -8.20 14.14
N GLN A 198 -6.58 -6.87 13.98
CA GLN A 198 -6.99 -5.93 15.02
C GLN A 198 -8.43 -5.42 14.78
N MET A 199 -9.13 -5.94 13.75
CA MET A 199 -10.57 -5.82 13.62
C MET A 199 -11.24 -6.81 14.57
N LYS A 200 -11.21 -6.47 15.86
CA LYS A 200 -11.78 -7.24 16.97
C LYS A 200 -13.01 -6.50 17.49
N PHE A 201 -14.10 -7.21 17.76
CA PHE A 201 -15.33 -6.58 18.26
C PHE A 201 -15.35 -6.63 19.79
N ASN A 202 -15.61 -5.48 20.42
CA ASN A 202 -15.37 -5.26 21.86
C ASN A 202 -13.97 -5.75 22.29
N SER A 203 -13.85 -6.34 23.48
CA SER A 203 -12.57 -6.87 24.01
C SER A 203 -12.31 -8.33 23.62
N CYS A 204 -12.92 -8.84 22.54
CA CYS A 204 -12.67 -10.20 22.06
C CYS A 204 -11.22 -10.36 21.58
N GLU A 205 -10.56 -11.46 21.91
CA GLU A 205 -9.19 -11.71 21.43
C GLU A 205 -9.11 -12.10 19.94
N GLN A 206 -10.21 -12.59 19.36
CA GLN A 206 -10.28 -13.09 18.00
C GLN A 206 -10.80 -12.01 17.05
N ASP A 207 -10.15 -11.85 15.89
CA ASP A 207 -10.64 -10.97 14.83
C ASP A 207 -11.96 -11.47 14.22
N ILE A 208 -12.75 -10.55 13.66
CA ILE A 208 -14.12 -10.77 13.15
C ILE A 208 -14.24 -11.83 12.04
N PHE A 209 -13.13 -12.29 11.46
CA PHE A 209 -13.14 -13.11 10.25
C PHE A 209 -13.45 -14.59 10.54
N HIS A 210 -14.16 -15.21 9.61
CA HIS A 210 -14.65 -16.58 9.70
C HIS A 210 -13.73 -17.60 9.02
N GLY A 211 -13.65 -18.80 9.60
CA GLY A 211 -12.96 -19.95 9.03
C GLY A 211 -11.48 -20.01 9.41
N GLN A 212 -10.75 -18.92 9.22
CA GLN A 212 -9.41 -18.73 9.77
C GLN A 212 -9.30 -17.30 10.35
N SER A 213 -8.63 -17.18 11.49
CA SER A 213 -8.30 -15.88 12.09
C SER A 213 -6.91 -15.45 11.61
N TYR A 214 -6.71 -14.14 11.46
CA TYR A 214 -5.39 -13.58 11.18
C TYR A 214 -4.42 -13.69 12.37
N ASN A 215 -4.88 -14.09 13.58
CA ASN A 215 -4.06 -14.43 14.75
C ASN A 215 -3.00 -13.37 15.11
N ASN A 216 -3.42 -12.10 15.26
CA ASN A 216 -2.55 -10.92 15.49
C ASN A 216 -1.49 -10.64 14.38
N LYS A 217 -1.47 -11.40 13.28
CA LYS A 217 -0.57 -11.22 12.12
C LYS A 217 -1.28 -10.45 11.00
N GLY A 218 -0.70 -10.43 9.80
CA GLY A 218 -1.37 -9.91 8.61
C GLY A 218 -0.71 -10.45 7.35
N ILE A 219 -1.50 -10.64 6.29
CA ILE A 219 -0.99 -11.23 5.05
C ILE A 219 -0.40 -10.15 4.15
N SER A 220 0.89 -10.26 3.81
CA SER A 220 1.55 -9.33 2.91
C SER A 220 0.99 -9.40 1.49
N SER A 221 1.01 -8.26 0.78
CA SER A 221 0.77 -8.17 -0.66
C SER A 221 1.77 -8.96 -1.53
N LYS A 222 2.83 -9.54 -0.93
CA LYS A 222 3.66 -10.58 -1.58
C LYS A 222 2.96 -11.94 -1.73
N SER A 223 1.83 -12.15 -1.06
CA SER A 223 1.04 -13.39 -1.10
C SER A 223 0.10 -13.37 -2.30
N SER A 224 0.68 -13.24 -3.49
CA SER A 224 0.00 -13.30 -4.79
C SER A 224 -0.70 -14.63 -5.07
N ASP A 225 -0.54 -15.61 -4.19
CA ASP A 225 -1.06 -16.97 -4.18
C ASP A 225 -2.11 -17.24 -3.07
N GLU A 226 -2.32 -16.31 -2.13
CA GLU A 226 -3.24 -16.49 -0.98
C GLU A 226 -4.72 -16.65 -1.39
N VAL A 227 -5.42 -17.68 -0.89
CA VAL A 227 -6.82 -17.98 -1.26
C VAL A 227 -7.82 -17.87 -0.11
N THR A 228 -7.34 -17.81 1.13
CA THR A 228 -8.18 -17.58 2.31
C THR A 228 -8.36 -16.08 2.52
N HIS A 229 -7.24 -15.36 2.66
CA HIS A 229 -7.22 -14.02 3.24
C HIS A 229 -6.98 -12.88 2.23
N ALA A 230 -7.65 -11.76 2.46
CA ALA A 230 -7.41 -10.48 1.80
C ALA A 230 -6.02 -9.95 2.13
N VAL A 231 -5.11 -10.05 1.15
CA VAL A 231 -3.76 -9.51 1.29
C VAL A 231 -3.78 -8.02 1.58
N ASN A 232 -2.96 -7.58 2.54
CA ASN A 232 -2.75 -6.18 2.90
C ASN A 232 -4.06 -5.46 3.34
N LEU A 233 -4.98 -6.18 3.99
CA LEU A 233 -6.27 -5.64 4.47
C LEU A 233 -6.10 -4.78 5.74
N TRP A 234 -6.57 -3.52 5.69
CA TRP A 234 -6.72 -2.66 6.87
C TRP A 234 -7.81 -1.59 6.69
N ILE A 235 -8.39 -1.12 7.80
CA ILE A 235 -9.22 0.09 7.85
C ILE A 235 -8.29 1.30 8.06
N SER A 236 -8.48 2.37 7.29
CA SER A 236 -7.90 3.69 7.58
C SER A 236 -9.01 4.58 8.11
N ASP A 237 -8.93 5.04 9.35
CA ASP A 237 -9.91 5.97 9.96
C ASP A 237 -9.24 7.32 10.24
N ILE A 238 -9.85 8.42 9.80
CA ILE A 238 -9.35 9.80 9.95
C ILE A 238 -10.37 10.57 10.77
N GLN A 239 -9.93 11.19 11.86
CA GLN A 239 -10.82 11.81 12.85
C GLN A 239 -10.63 13.34 12.95
N ASP A 240 -11.62 14.02 13.52
CA ASP A 240 -11.48 15.40 14.02
C ASP A 240 -10.90 15.44 15.45
N ASP A 241 -10.68 16.64 15.99
CA ASP A 241 -10.18 16.82 17.36
C ASP A 241 -11.18 16.37 18.45
N LYS A 242 -12.44 16.11 18.08
CA LYS A 242 -13.49 15.55 18.96
C LYS A 242 -13.61 14.02 18.83
N LYS A 243 -12.76 13.37 18.01
CA LYS A 243 -12.76 11.93 17.68
C LYS A 243 -13.95 11.47 16.83
N ASN A 244 -14.67 12.38 16.17
CA ASN A 244 -15.64 11.99 15.14
C ASN A 244 -14.87 11.52 13.90
N SER A 245 -15.29 10.42 13.26
CA SER A 245 -14.69 10.05 11.97
C SER A 245 -15.13 11.03 10.87
N LEU A 246 -14.13 11.54 10.14
CA LEU A 246 -14.28 12.37 8.95
C LEU A 246 -14.17 11.52 7.67
N PHE A 247 -13.48 10.38 7.74
CA PHE A 247 -13.32 9.43 6.65
C PHE A 247 -12.88 8.07 7.19
N THR A 248 -13.63 7.02 6.85
CA THR A 248 -13.22 5.63 7.04
C THR A 248 -13.08 4.96 5.68
N GLY A 249 -11.96 4.27 5.44
CA GLY A 249 -11.67 3.66 4.14
C GLY A 249 -10.90 2.36 4.24
N ILE A 250 -11.48 1.29 3.67
CA ILE A 250 -10.84 -0.03 3.58
C ILE A 250 -9.74 0.01 2.52
N ARG A 251 -8.56 -0.53 2.85
CA ARG A 251 -7.47 -0.76 1.92
C ARG A 251 -7.16 -2.25 1.88
N HIS A 252 -6.89 -2.76 0.69
CA HIS A 252 -6.48 -4.13 0.42
C HIS A 252 -5.56 -4.15 -0.81
N GLY A 253 -4.81 -5.23 -1.01
CA GLY A 253 -4.14 -5.51 -2.27
C GLY A 253 -5.09 -6.11 -3.31
N VAL A 254 -4.57 -6.50 -4.47
CA VAL A 254 -5.35 -7.10 -5.56
C VAL A 254 -6.14 -8.33 -5.05
N LEU A 255 -7.44 -8.41 -5.35
CA LEU A 255 -8.26 -9.55 -4.87
C LEU A 255 -7.90 -10.85 -5.59
N SER A 256 -7.51 -10.77 -6.87
CA SER A 256 -6.99 -11.91 -7.63
C SER A 256 -5.76 -12.52 -6.94
N PRO A 257 -5.75 -13.83 -6.60
CA PRO A 257 -4.52 -14.58 -6.33
C PRO A 257 -3.81 -14.87 -7.66
N PHE A 258 -3.23 -13.82 -8.24
CA PHE A 258 -2.78 -13.80 -9.63
C PHE A 258 -1.54 -14.66 -9.94
N ALA A 259 -0.86 -15.21 -8.94
CA ALA A 259 0.18 -16.21 -9.13
C ALA A 259 -0.38 -17.62 -9.41
N LEU A 260 -1.66 -17.86 -9.09
CA LEU A 260 -2.36 -19.09 -9.45
C LEU A 260 -2.75 -19.10 -10.94
N ALA A 261 -2.90 -20.31 -11.48
CA ALA A 261 -3.20 -20.54 -12.88
C ALA A 261 -4.43 -19.73 -13.34
N LYS A 262 -4.27 -18.99 -14.44
CA LYS A 262 -5.27 -18.08 -14.98
C LYS A 262 -6.59 -18.81 -15.26
N GLY A 263 -7.66 -18.38 -14.58
CA GLY A 263 -9.00 -18.95 -14.73
C GLY A 263 -9.28 -20.24 -13.95
N SER A 264 -8.34 -20.75 -13.15
CA SER A 264 -8.60 -21.89 -12.26
C SER A 264 -9.73 -21.59 -11.28
N GLN A 265 -10.45 -22.62 -10.81
CA GLN A 265 -11.54 -22.40 -9.85
C GLN A 265 -11.00 -21.89 -8.51
N GLU A 266 -9.88 -22.43 -8.05
CA GLU A 266 -9.12 -21.95 -6.90
C GLU A 266 -8.83 -20.44 -6.97
N ARG A 267 -8.44 -19.91 -8.14
CA ARG A 267 -8.19 -18.47 -8.34
C ARG A 267 -9.46 -17.63 -8.25
N LYS A 268 -10.61 -18.15 -8.70
CA LYS A 268 -11.91 -17.46 -8.60
C LYS A 268 -12.41 -17.45 -7.15
N GLU A 269 -12.44 -18.60 -6.49
CA GLU A 269 -12.89 -18.70 -5.08
C GLU A 269 -11.95 -17.91 -4.16
N GLY A 270 -10.64 -17.92 -4.40
CA GLY A 270 -9.69 -17.07 -3.70
C GLY A 270 -10.03 -15.57 -3.86
N ALA A 271 -10.28 -15.10 -5.08
CA ALA A 271 -10.70 -13.71 -5.31
C ALA A 271 -12.02 -13.37 -4.61
N LYS A 272 -12.97 -14.30 -4.58
CA LYS A 272 -14.27 -14.17 -3.90
C LYS A 272 -14.14 -14.17 -2.38
N ASN A 273 -13.22 -14.96 -1.81
CA ASN A 273 -12.93 -14.95 -0.37
C ASN A 273 -12.24 -13.65 0.06
N ARG A 274 -11.21 -13.20 -0.66
CA ARG A 274 -10.59 -11.88 -0.44
C ARG A 274 -11.63 -10.75 -0.53
N ALA A 275 -12.59 -10.86 -1.45
CA ALA A 275 -13.69 -9.90 -1.57
C ALA A 275 -14.64 -9.94 -0.35
N LYS A 276 -15.06 -11.12 0.12
CA LYS A 276 -15.89 -11.26 1.34
C LYS A 276 -15.24 -10.60 2.56
N GLU A 277 -13.94 -10.77 2.77
CA GLU A 277 -13.24 -10.13 3.90
C GLU A 277 -13.21 -8.60 3.79
N VAL A 278 -13.07 -8.04 2.59
CA VAL A 278 -13.21 -6.59 2.37
C VAL A 278 -14.63 -6.11 2.73
N VAL A 279 -15.67 -6.92 2.46
CA VAL A 279 -17.06 -6.60 2.87
C VAL A 279 -17.24 -6.71 4.39
N MET A 280 -16.70 -7.76 5.03
CA MET A 280 -16.75 -7.91 6.50
C MET A 280 -16.04 -6.74 7.20
N ALA A 281 -14.87 -6.31 6.71
CA ALA A 281 -14.18 -5.13 7.20
C ALA A 281 -14.99 -3.83 7.00
N ALA A 282 -15.68 -3.68 5.86
CA ALA A 282 -16.51 -2.50 5.57
C ALA A 282 -17.84 -2.46 6.35
N LEU A 283 -18.36 -3.61 6.77
CA LEU A 283 -19.49 -3.69 7.69
C LEU A 283 -19.04 -3.35 9.12
N PHE A 284 -17.93 -3.93 9.58
CA PHE A 284 -17.35 -3.66 10.90
C PHE A 284 -16.94 -2.20 11.07
N SER A 285 -16.46 -1.54 10.01
CA SER A 285 -16.14 -0.11 10.03
C SER A 285 -17.37 0.82 10.08
N GLN A 286 -18.58 0.28 10.26
CA GLN A 286 -19.83 1.02 10.45
C GLN A 286 -20.59 0.42 11.66
N PRO A 287 -20.26 0.82 12.90
CA PRO A 287 -20.73 0.13 14.11
C PRO A 287 -22.25 -0.03 14.22
N ASP A 288 -23.03 0.99 13.84
CA ASP A 288 -24.50 0.91 13.86
C ASP A 288 -25.05 -0.07 12.84
N LEU A 289 -24.40 -0.17 11.67
CA LEU A 289 -24.76 -1.13 10.62
C LEU A 289 -24.37 -2.55 11.01
N TYR A 290 -23.21 -2.73 11.66
CA TYR A 290 -22.76 -4.00 12.23
C TYR A 290 -23.73 -4.51 13.31
N LYS A 291 -24.16 -3.63 14.23
CA LYS A 291 -25.13 -3.97 15.29
C LYS A 291 -26.50 -4.36 14.73
N LYS A 292 -27.00 -3.65 13.72
CA LYS A 292 -28.25 -4.05 13.01
C LYS A 292 -28.11 -5.42 12.35
N ALA A 293 -26.97 -5.69 11.71
CA ALA A 293 -26.70 -6.98 11.09
C ALA A 293 -26.68 -8.13 12.12
N LEU A 294 -26.08 -7.91 13.30
CA LEU A 294 -26.12 -8.84 14.44
C LEU A 294 -27.53 -8.99 15.05
N ASN A 295 -28.39 -7.97 14.96
CA ASN A 295 -29.81 -8.08 15.30
C ASN A 295 -30.64 -8.83 14.23
N ASN A 296 -29.97 -9.50 13.27
CA ASN A 296 -30.55 -10.24 12.15
C ASN A 296 -31.31 -9.39 11.11
N GLU A 297 -31.17 -8.05 11.15
CA GLU A 297 -31.65 -7.17 10.08
C GLU A 297 -30.87 -7.43 8.79
N THR A 298 -31.55 -7.33 7.64
CA THR A 298 -30.87 -7.33 6.34
C THR A 298 -30.39 -5.91 6.04
N VAL A 299 -29.10 -5.65 6.23
CA VAL A 299 -28.51 -4.32 6.12
C VAL A 299 -28.06 -4.00 4.69
N GLU A 300 -28.28 -2.78 4.21
CA GLU A 300 -27.77 -2.31 2.92
C GLU A 300 -26.35 -1.74 3.08
N LEU A 301 -25.38 -2.25 2.31
CA LEU A 301 -23.98 -1.85 2.36
C LEU A 301 -23.50 -1.42 0.97
N LYS A 302 -23.31 -0.10 0.81
CA LYS A 302 -22.86 0.54 -0.44
C LYS A 302 -21.35 0.77 -0.41
N LEU A 303 -20.60 0.16 -1.35
CA LEU A 303 -19.13 0.24 -1.42
C LEU A 303 -18.63 0.87 -2.72
N SER A 304 -17.74 1.88 -2.62
CA SER A 304 -16.95 2.38 -3.75
C SER A 304 -15.61 1.65 -3.82
N SER A 305 -15.48 0.67 -4.72
CA SER A 305 -14.25 -0.11 -4.90
C SER A 305 -13.38 0.49 -5.99
N THR A 306 -12.27 1.15 -5.63
CA THR A 306 -11.37 1.79 -6.60
C THR A 306 -10.03 1.05 -6.72
N SER A 307 -9.84 0.39 -7.87
CA SER A 307 -8.60 -0.28 -8.28
C SER A 307 -7.69 0.68 -9.07
N LEU A 308 -6.37 0.48 -8.99
CA LEU A 308 -5.35 1.32 -9.67
C LEU A 308 -4.56 0.57 -10.76
N LEU A 309 -5.04 -0.61 -11.16
CA LEU A 309 -4.39 -1.52 -12.10
C LEU A 309 -4.42 -1.00 -13.55
N THR A 310 -3.39 -1.36 -14.31
CA THR A 310 -3.30 -1.11 -15.75
C THR A 310 -4.13 -2.15 -16.49
N ASN A 311 -4.98 -1.76 -17.44
CA ASN A 311 -5.72 -2.71 -18.26
C ASN A 311 -4.84 -3.27 -19.40
N ARG A 312 -3.76 -3.97 -19.04
CA ARG A 312 -2.80 -4.60 -19.96
C ARG A 312 -2.23 -5.90 -19.37
N TRP A 313 -1.90 -6.86 -20.22
CA TRP A 313 -1.23 -8.14 -19.85
C TRP A 313 -1.90 -8.84 -18.65
N GLU A 314 -1.15 -9.18 -17.60
CA GLU A 314 -1.69 -9.88 -16.43
C GLU A 314 -2.56 -9.00 -15.53
N GLU A 315 -2.31 -7.70 -15.45
CA GLU A 315 -3.18 -6.77 -14.70
C GLU A 315 -4.59 -6.71 -15.32
N ALA A 316 -4.73 -6.91 -16.64
CA ALA A 316 -6.04 -7.07 -17.29
C ALA A 316 -6.77 -8.38 -16.90
N ASN A 317 -6.04 -9.43 -16.49
CA ASN A 317 -6.65 -10.64 -15.93
C ASN A 317 -7.07 -10.38 -14.47
N MET A 318 -6.22 -9.73 -13.68
CA MET A 318 -6.54 -9.31 -12.30
C MET A 318 -7.81 -8.44 -12.24
N ILE A 319 -7.97 -7.47 -13.15
CA ILE A 319 -9.17 -6.62 -13.20
C ILE A 319 -10.42 -7.47 -13.49
N LYS A 320 -10.36 -8.45 -14.40
CA LYS A 320 -11.50 -9.36 -14.66
C LYS A 320 -11.88 -10.15 -13.42
N ASP A 321 -10.89 -10.74 -12.73
CA ASP A 321 -11.12 -11.54 -11.53
C ASP A 321 -11.76 -10.69 -10.41
N GLN A 322 -11.31 -9.44 -10.22
CA GLN A 322 -11.90 -8.50 -9.26
C GLN A 322 -13.34 -8.11 -9.63
N VAL A 323 -13.61 -7.83 -10.91
CA VAL A 323 -14.97 -7.52 -11.39
C VAL A 323 -15.90 -8.72 -11.27
N SER A 324 -15.42 -9.95 -11.49
CA SER A 324 -16.21 -11.16 -11.23
C SER A 324 -16.49 -11.28 -9.74
N ALA A 325 -15.48 -11.27 -8.87
CA ALA A 325 -15.68 -11.41 -7.42
C ALA A 325 -16.70 -10.39 -6.84
N TRP A 326 -16.76 -9.15 -7.36
CA TRP A 326 -17.79 -8.19 -6.98
C TRP A 326 -19.18 -8.47 -7.59
N LYS A 327 -19.27 -9.01 -8.80
CA LYS A 327 -20.54 -9.48 -9.38
C LYS A 327 -21.06 -10.72 -8.65
N ASP A 328 -20.24 -11.75 -8.51
CA ASP A 328 -20.53 -13.01 -7.83
C ASP A 328 -21.06 -12.81 -6.39
N LEU A 329 -20.75 -11.66 -5.75
CA LEU A 329 -21.28 -11.25 -4.44
C LEU A 329 -22.49 -10.30 -4.53
N GLY A 330 -22.59 -9.43 -5.54
CA GLY A 330 -23.70 -8.48 -5.68
C GLY A 330 -24.94 -9.02 -6.40
N GLU A 331 -24.78 -10.03 -7.26
CA GLU A 331 -25.80 -10.48 -8.24
C GLU A 331 -27.03 -11.15 -7.60
N ASN A 332 -26.94 -11.60 -6.34
CA ASN A 332 -27.99 -12.32 -5.62
C ASN A 332 -28.67 -11.52 -4.50
N ASN A 333 -28.54 -10.18 -4.48
CA ASN A 333 -29.22 -9.21 -3.61
C ASN A 333 -29.06 -9.32 -2.07
N VAL A 334 -28.73 -10.48 -1.49
CA VAL A 334 -28.35 -10.62 -0.06
C VAL A 334 -27.26 -11.66 0.06
N ILE A 335 -26.08 -11.27 0.54
CA ILE A 335 -25.04 -12.21 0.95
C ILE A 335 -25.18 -12.55 2.43
N LYS A 336 -24.88 -13.80 2.75
CA LYS A 336 -24.65 -14.29 4.12
C LYS A 336 -23.17 -14.16 4.44
N LEU A 337 -22.85 -13.49 5.55
CA LEU A 337 -21.48 -13.37 6.08
C LEU A 337 -21.47 -13.91 7.51
N ASN A 338 -20.48 -14.73 7.85
CA ASN A 338 -20.26 -15.13 9.23
C ASN A 338 -19.28 -14.14 9.86
N VAL A 339 -19.70 -13.40 10.89
CA VAL A 339 -18.90 -12.40 11.62
C VAL A 339 -19.02 -12.65 13.13
N ARG A 340 -18.26 -11.93 13.97
CA ARG A 340 -18.30 -12.14 15.43
C ARG A 340 -19.25 -11.20 16.15
N ASN A 341 -20.05 -11.75 17.05
CA ASN A 341 -20.90 -10.98 17.96
C ASN A 341 -20.09 -10.42 19.16
N GLU A 342 -20.77 -9.76 20.11
CA GLU A 342 -20.13 -9.14 21.28
C GLU A 342 -19.43 -10.14 22.23
N ASP A 343 -19.83 -11.42 22.19
CA ASP A 343 -19.23 -12.55 22.93
C ASP A 343 -18.09 -13.25 22.14
N GLY A 344 -17.76 -12.76 20.94
CA GLY A 344 -16.77 -13.35 20.04
C GLY A 344 -17.26 -14.60 19.28
N GLN A 345 -18.52 -14.99 19.45
CA GLN A 345 -19.14 -16.12 18.76
C GLN A 345 -19.45 -15.78 17.30
N LEU A 346 -19.36 -16.78 16.42
CA LEU A 346 -19.64 -16.60 14.99
C LEU A 346 -21.15 -16.61 14.73
N GLN A 347 -21.67 -15.54 14.13
CA GLN A 347 -23.07 -15.37 13.75
C GLN A 347 -23.18 -15.10 12.24
N GLU A 348 -24.16 -15.73 11.58
CA GLU A 348 -24.52 -15.40 10.20
C GLU A 348 -25.34 -14.10 10.16
N VAL A 349 -24.85 -13.10 9.41
CA VAL A 349 -25.53 -11.82 9.17
C VAL A 349 -25.85 -11.62 7.69
N LYS A 350 -26.91 -10.84 7.42
CA LYS A 350 -27.47 -10.64 6.07
C LYS A 350 -27.12 -9.26 5.54
N VAL A 351 -26.40 -9.19 4.42
CA VAL A 351 -25.95 -7.93 3.82
C VAL A 351 -26.44 -7.83 2.38
N LYS A 352 -27.26 -6.82 2.08
CA LYS A 352 -27.53 -6.37 0.71
C LYS A 352 -26.33 -5.53 0.24
N LEU A 353 -25.40 -6.17 -0.46
CA LEU A 353 -24.20 -5.53 -0.98
C LEU A 353 -24.47 -4.83 -2.31
N ASP A 354 -24.16 -3.55 -2.41
CA ASP A 354 -24.13 -2.82 -3.69
C ASP A 354 -22.75 -2.18 -3.91
N VAL A 355 -22.05 -2.57 -4.98
CA VAL A 355 -20.68 -2.10 -5.27
C VAL A 355 -20.67 -1.22 -6.52
N ALA A 356 -20.16 0.01 -6.37
CA ALA A 356 -19.72 0.86 -7.47
C ALA A 356 -18.24 0.56 -7.73
N ILE A 357 -17.95 -0.07 -8.87
CA ILE A 357 -16.62 -0.58 -9.21
C ILE A 357 -15.91 0.43 -10.12
N PHE A 358 -14.70 0.83 -9.74
CA PHE A 358 -13.85 1.74 -10.49
C PHE A 358 -12.46 1.15 -10.70
N ASN A 359 -11.84 1.46 -11.85
CA ASN A 359 -10.43 1.19 -12.10
C ASN A 359 -9.76 2.36 -12.85
N PHE A 360 -8.76 2.97 -12.23
CA PHE A 360 -7.97 4.07 -12.78
C PHE A 360 -6.48 3.70 -12.81
N GLY A 361 -5.99 3.16 -13.93
CA GLY A 361 -4.58 2.82 -14.09
C GLY A 361 -3.67 4.05 -13.93
N VAL A 362 -2.74 4.00 -12.97
CA VAL A 362 -1.90 5.16 -12.58
C VAL A 362 -0.58 5.29 -13.34
N ASN A 363 -0.25 4.32 -14.19
CA ASN A 363 0.99 4.32 -14.98
C ASN A 363 0.86 5.22 -16.23
N GLU A 364 1.96 5.84 -16.66
CA GLU A 364 2.01 6.69 -17.87
C GLU A 364 1.47 5.98 -19.13
N ILE A 365 1.71 4.68 -19.24
CA ILE A 365 1.21 3.80 -20.31
C ILE A 365 -0.32 3.67 -20.28
N ALA A 366 -0.96 3.71 -19.10
CA ALA A 366 -2.41 3.68 -18.96
C ALA A 366 -3.05 4.99 -19.46
N LEU A 367 -2.33 6.11 -19.33
CA LEU A 367 -2.77 7.44 -19.77
C LEU A 367 -2.55 7.68 -21.27
N LYS A 368 -1.76 6.85 -21.96
CA LYS A 368 -1.37 7.03 -23.38
C LYS A 368 -1.92 5.99 -24.36
N LEU A 369 -2.73 5.01 -23.93
CA LEU A 369 -3.24 3.93 -24.81
C LEU A 369 -4.79 3.88 -24.84
N PRO A 370 -5.45 4.34 -25.92
CA PRO A 370 -6.92 4.44 -25.99
C PRO A 370 -7.68 3.12 -25.76
N SER A 371 -7.17 1.99 -26.26
CA SER A 371 -7.82 0.68 -26.08
C SER A 371 -7.77 0.17 -24.63
N SER A 372 -6.75 0.55 -23.85
CA SER A 372 -6.71 0.33 -22.40
C SER A 372 -7.76 1.17 -21.68
N GLN A 373 -8.09 2.36 -22.23
CA GLN A 373 -8.97 3.34 -21.61
C GLN A 373 -10.44 3.02 -21.85
N LYS A 374 -10.88 2.71 -23.09
CA LYS A 374 -12.31 2.49 -23.40
C LYS A 374 -12.98 1.48 -22.46
N LYS A 375 -12.39 0.30 -22.27
CA LYS A 375 -12.96 -0.72 -21.38
C LYS A 375 -12.98 -0.32 -19.90
N MET A 376 -12.07 0.57 -19.49
CA MET A 376 -12.08 1.14 -18.14
C MET A 376 -13.06 2.30 -18.02
N GLN A 377 -13.29 3.08 -19.09
CA GLN A 377 -14.38 4.05 -19.16
C GLN A 377 -15.74 3.34 -19.05
N GLU A 378 -15.96 2.24 -19.77
CA GLU A 378 -17.17 1.40 -19.64
C GLU A 378 -17.41 0.96 -18.18
N LEU A 379 -16.40 0.39 -17.51
CA LEU A 379 -16.48 -0.02 -16.11
C LEU A 379 -16.74 1.16 -15.15
N ASN A 380 -15.94 2.23 -15.28
CA ASN A 380 -16.06 3.43 -14.45
C ASN A 380 -17.40 4.15 -14.66
N SER A 381 -17.95 4.11 -15.87
CA SER A 381 -19.27 4.67 -16.21
C SER A 381 -20.37 3.98 -15.40
N LEU A 382 -20.37 2.64 -15.36
CA LEU A 382 -21.32 1.88 -14.53
C LEU A 382 -21.17 2.19 -13.04
N GLY A 383 -19.93 2.40 -12.55
CA GLY A 383 -19.67 2.87 -11.19
C GLY A 383 -20.22 4.29 -10.93
N LEU A 384 -20.02 5.22 -11.86
CA LEU A 384 -20.56 6.59 -11.76
C LEU A 384 -22.08 6.60 -11.84
N THR A 385 -22.70 5.76 -12.67
CA THR A 385 -24.17 5.67 -12.78
C THR A 385 -24.81 5.27 -11.46
N LYS A 386 -24.22 4.32 -10.72
CA LYS A 386 -24.67 4.00 -9.36
C LYS A 386 -24.50 5.18 -8.40
N LEU A 387 -23.39 5.90 -8.49
CA LEU A 387 -23.04 6.95 -7.54
C LEU A 387 -23.85 8.25 -7.74
N LEU A 388 -24.02 8.71 -8.99
CA LEU A 388 -24.48 10.05 -9.34
C LEU A 388 -25.73 10.09 -10.24
N GLY A 389 -26.13 8.96 -10.84
CA GLY A 389 -27.12 8.90 -11.91
C GLY A 389 -26.51 8.69 -13.29
N ASP A 390 -27.38 8.42 -14.26
CA ASP A 390 -27.11 8.16 -15.67
C ASP A 390 -26.68 9.41 -16.47
N ASP A 391 -27.21 10.58 -16.14
CA ASP A 391 -26.81 11.85 -16.76
C ASP A 391 -25.59 12.47 -16.06
N PHE A 392 -24.44 12.47 -16.74
CA PHE A 392 -23.20 13.08 -16.26
C PHE A 392 -22.99 14.55 -16.63
N SER A 393 -23.94 15.21 -17.30
CA SER A 393 -23.84 16.63 -17.63
C SER A 393 -23.78 17.48 -16.36
N ASN A 394 -23.01 18.58 -16.41
CA ASN A 394 -22.76 19.41 -15.23
C ASN A 394 -24.04 20.05 -14.66
N SER A 395 -25.07 20.25 -15.49
CA SER A 395 -26.37 20.82 -15.13
C SER A 395 -27.41 19.81 -14.66
N SER A 396 -27.16 18.51 -14.79
CA SER A 396 -28.17 17.50 -14.44
C SER A 396 -28.27 17.25 -12.94
N LYS A 397 -29.49 16.96 -12.50
CA LYS A 397 -29.82 16.63 -11.11
C LYS A 397 -28.96 15.44 -10.62
N LEU A 398 -28.55 15.48 -9.37
CA LEU A 398 -27.89 14.35 -8.71
C LEU A 398 -28.91 13.26 -8.40
N ASN A 399 -28.75 12.10 -9.03
CA ASN A 399 -29.52 10.88 -8.81
C ASN A 399 -28.57 9.81 -8.21
N GLY A 400 -28.94 8.52 -8.30
CA GLY A 400 -28.14 7.43 -7.74
C GLY A 400 -27.96 7.54 -6.23
N TRP A 401 -26.90 6.92 -5.69
CA TRP A 401 -26.62 6.90 -4.25
C TRP A 401 -26.50 8.30 -3.62
N VAL A 402 -25.95 9.29 -4.34
CA VAL A 402 -25.87 10.67 -3.84
C VAL A 402 -27.24 11.34 -3.83
N GLY A 403 -28.06 11.14 -4.87
CA GLY A 403 -29.46 11.61 -4.88
C GLY A 403 -30.32 10.97 -3.78
N ASP A 404 -30.19 9.66 -3.56
CA ASP A 404 -30.82 8.93 -2.45
C ASP A 404 -30.44 9.53 -1.09
N TYR A 405 -29.15 9.83 -0.90
CA TYR A 405 -28.63 10.34 0.36
C TYR A 405 -29.09 11.77 0.65
N LEU A 406 -29.00 12.66 -0.35
CA LEU A 406 -29.40 14.07 -0.21
C LEU A 406 -30.92 14.26 -0.09
N SER A 407 -31.73 13.38 -0.66
CA SER A 407 -33.19 13.40 -0.51
C SER A 407 -33.67 12.87 0.85
N LYS A 408 -33.00 11.85 1.40
CA LYS A 408 -33.28 11.32 2.75
C LYS A 408 -32.76 12.22 3.88
N ASN A 409 -31.83 13.14 3.59
CA ASN A 409 -31.18 14.00 4.58
C ASN A 409 -31.16 15.46 4.07
N PRO A 410 -32.32 16.13 3.94
CA PRO A 410 -32.44 17.41 3.24
C PRO A 410 -31.68 18.56 3.92
N ASP A 411 -31.48 18.53 5.23
CA ASP A 411 -30.96 19.64 6.04
C ASP A 411 -29.48 19.47 6.46
N LEU A 412 -28.74 18.62 5.74
CA LEU A 412 -27.33 18.32 6.05
C LEU A 412 -26.43 19.58 6.03
N PRO A 413 -25.67 19.88 7.11
CA PRO A 413 -24.73 21.01 7.16
C PRO A 413 -23.58 20.97 6.13
N ASN A 414 -23.39 19.84 5.45
CA ASN A 414 -22.39 19.64 4.39
C ASN A 414 -23.00 19.42 2.98
N LYS A 415 -24.33 19.53 2.82
CA LYS A 415 -25.08 19.34 1.56
C LYS A 415 -24.41 19.99 0.34
N GLU A 416 -24.10 21.28 0.47
CA GLU A 416 -23.45 22.08 -0.58
C GLU A 416 -22.10 21.50 -1.02
N LYS A 417 -21.31 20.98 -0.06
CA LYS A 417 -19.99 20.38 -0.32
C LYS A 417 -20.13 19.07 -1.08
N ILE A 418 -21.19 18.29 -0.81
CA ILE A 418 -21.49 17.04 -1.53
C ILE A 418 -21.89 17.34 -2.98
N ILE A 419 -22.68 18.41 -3.20
CA ILE A 419 -23.06 18.87 -4.54
C ILE A 419 -21.82 19.30 -5.33
N ILE A 420 -21.01 20.22 -4.78
CA ILE A 420 -19.77 20.71 -5.40
C ILE A 420 -18.79 19.57 -5.72
N LEU A 421 -18.61 18.58 -4.82
CA LEU A 421 -17.76 17.42 -5.08
C LEU A 421 -18.31 16.54 -6.22
N SER A 422 -19.63 16.39 -6.31
CA SER A 422 -20.29 15.63 -7.38
C SER A 422 -20.14 16.32 -8.75
N GLU A 423 -20.31 17.64 -8.79
CA GLU A 423 -20.06 18.47 -9.98
C GLU A 423 -18.59 18.45 -10.42
N GLN A 424 -17.65 18.42 -9.47
CA GLN A 424 -16.22 18.24 -9.76
C GLN A 424 -15.94 16.87 -10.38
N VAL A 425 -16.56 15.79 -9.89
CA VAL A 425 -16.46 14.44 -10.49
C VAL A 425 -17.04 14.43 -11.91
N LYS A 426 -18.24 14.97 -12.12
CA LYS A 426 -18.83 15.14 -13.47
C LYS A 426 -17.91 15.93 -14.41
N THR A 427 -17.37 17.05 -13.94
CA THR A 427 -16.45 17.90 -14.70
C THR A 427 -15.15 17.17 -15.08
N ILE A 428 -14.57 16.39 -14.16
CA ILE A 428 -13.36 15.59 -14.40
C ILE A 428 -13.63 14.45 -15.40
N TRP A 429 -14.83 13.87 -15.36
CA TRP A 429 -15.28 12.86 -16.32
C TRP A 429 -15.45 13.45 -17.72
N ASN A 430 -16.23 14.52 -17.85
CA ASN A 430 -16.54 15.18 -19.12
C ASN A 430 -15.27 15.73 -19.80
N LYS A 431 -14.34 16.32 -19.04
CA LYS A 431 -13.02 16.77 -19.56
C LYS A 431 -12.11 15.65 -20.06
N LYS A 432 -12.34 14.38 -19.68
CA LYS A 432 -11.62 13.21 -20.22
C LYS A 432 -12.28 12.59 -21.46
N ASN A 433 -13.51 12.98 -21.76
CA ASN A 433 -14.31 12.48 -22.87
C ASN A 433 -14.51 13.54 -23.96
N THR A 434 -13.86 14.70 -23.83
CA THR A 434 -13.73 15.72 -24.89
C THR A 434 -12.51 15.35 -25.75
N PRO A 435 -12.60 15.34 -27.10
CA PRO A 435 -11.51 14.93 -27.99
C PRO A 435 -10.35 15.94 -28.05
#